data_AF-A0A0N8PWX6-F1
#
_entry.id   AF-A0A0N8PWX6-F1
#
_cell.length_a   1.000
_cell.length_b   1.000
_cell.length_c   1.000
_cell.angle_alpha   90.00
_cell.angle_beta   90.00
_cell.angle_gamma   90.00
#
_symmetry.space_group_name_H-M   'P 1'
#
loop_
_entity.id
_entity.type
_entity.pdbx_description
1 polymer ?
#
loop_
_entity_poly.entity_id
_entity_poly.type
_entity_poly.pdbx_seq_one_letter_code
_entity_poly.pdbx_strand_id
1 'polypeptide(L)'
;MWKGHSGALLHIDLTNKTSKTVALDHGMAREYLGGAGFCSKILYDKIAPGVDPLGPKNVLMFATGPLTGTLFPQASRYVVAAKSPLTDIGGESHAAGHWGPELKFAGYDGIIVKGQSKKPTYLWIDDVHVKIRTQNIYGAKLAMKLMTR
;
A
#
# COMPACT_ATOMS: atom_id res chain seq x y z
N MET A 1 -19.22 2.18 12.59
CA MET A 1 -18.82 3.28 11.67
C MET A 1 -17.38 3.65 11.97
N TRP A 2 -16.50 3.69 10.96
CA TRP A 2 -15.11 4.06 11.15
C TRP A 2 -14.96 5.58 11.33
N LYS A 3 -14.03 6.00 12.20
CA LYS A 3 -13.63 7.41 12.37
C LYS A 3 -12.14 7.49 12.09
N GLY A 4 -11.75 8.22 11.05
CA GLY A 4 -10.36 8.30 10.58
C GLY A 4 -9.96 7.19 9.61
N HIS A 5 -10.44 5.95 9.79
CA HIS A 5 -10.23 4.86 8.84
C HIS A 5 -11.28 4.81 7.73
N SER A 6 -10.89 4.30 6.56
CA SER A 6 -11.84 4.01 5.47
C SER A 6 -12.54 2.66 5.66
N GLY A 7 -11.89 1.74 6.39
CA GLY A 7 -12.44 0.44 6.79
C GLY A 7 -12.11 -0.71 5.84
N ALA A 8 -11.14 -0.54 4.93
CA ALA A 8 -10.82 -1.55 3.93
C ALA A 8 -9.34 -1.59 3.56
N LEU A 9 -8.82 -2.78 3.28
CA LEU A 9 -7.50 -3.04 2.72
C LEU A 9 -7.64 -3.68 1.34
N LEU A 10 -6.85 -3.21 0.38
CA LEU A 10 -6.82 -3.76 -0.97
C LEU A 10 -5.71 -4.80 -1.10
N HIS A 11 -6.08 -6.06 -1.34
CA HIS A 11 -5.15 -7.15 -1.55
C HIS A 11 -4.91 -7.38 -3.04
N ILE A 12 -3.66 -7.30 -3.47
CA ILE A 12 -3.21 -7.46 -4.85
C ILE A 12 -2.32 -8.70 -4.96
N ASP A 13 -2.69 -9.61 -5.85
CA ASP A 13 -1.88 -10.75 -6.26
C ASP A 13 -1.40 -10.54 -7.69
N LEU A 14 -0.12 -10.20 -7.86
CA LEU A 14 0.46 -9.94 -9.18
C LEU A 14 0.67 -11.22 -10.00
N THR A 15 0.80 -12.37 -9.35
CA THR A 15 0.98 -13.65 -10.02
C THR A 15 -0.33 -14.10 -10.66
N ASN A 16 -1.43 -14.02 -9.92
CA ASN A 16 -2.76 -14.39 -10.38
C ASN A 16 -3.52 -13.23 -11.06
N LYS A 17 -2.96 -12.01 -11.00
CA LYS A 17 -3.57 -10.77 -11.51
C LYS A 17 -4.96 -10.50 -10.93
N THR A 18 -5.12 -10.75 -9.64
CA THR A 18 -6.38 -10.52 -8.93
C THR A 18 -6.26 -9.38 -7.94
N SER A 19 -7.35 -8.64 -7.76
CA SER A 19 -7.53 -7.68 -6.68
C SER A 19 -8.72 -8.09 -5.83
N LYS A 20 -8.60 -7.91 -4.51
CA LYS A 20 -9.67 -8.18 -3.55
C LYS A 20 -9.70 -7.13 -2.47
N THR A 21 -10.85 -6.51 -2.25
CA THR A 21 -11.09 -5.65 -1.10
C THR A 21 -11.42 -6.52 0.11
N VAL A 22 -10.73 -6.30 1.21
CA VAL A 22 -10.93 -6.99 2.49
C VAL A 22 -11.28 -5.95 3.54
N ALA A 23 -12.32 -6.21 4.33
CA ALA A 23 -12.69 -5.32 5.43
C ALA A 23 -11.54 -5.21 6.44
N LEU A 24 -11.27 -4.00 6.91
CA LEU A 24 -10.30 -3.77 7.97
C LEU A 24 -10.81 -4.42 9.26
N ASP A 25 -9.94 -5.14 9.95
CA ASP A 25 -10.25 -5.69 11.27
C ASP A 25 -10.22 -4.61 12.35
N HIS A 26 -11.22 -4.61 13.24
CA HIS A 26 -11.30 -3.63 14.33
C HIS A 26 -10.20 -3.81 15.37
N GLY A 27 -9.76 -5.05 15.63
CA GLY A 27 -8.62 -5.34 16.50
C GLY A 27 -7.34 -4.77 15.92
N MET A 28 -7.07 -5.05 14.65
CA MET A 28 -5.92 -4.51 13.92
C MET A 28 -5.88 -2.97 13.95
N ALA A 29 -7.01 -2.31 13.67
CA ALA A 29 -7.09 -0.85 13.72
C ALA A 29 -6.81 -0.30 15.12
N ARG A 30 -7.33 -0.95 16.17
CA ARG A 30 -7.15 -0.53 17.56
C ARG A 30 -5.73 -0.74 18.07
N GLU A 31 -5.12 -1.87 17.76
CA GLU A 31 -3.80 -2.26 18.27
C GLU A 31 -2.65 -1.61 17.50
N TYR A 32 -2.82 -1.42 16.19
CA TYR A 32 -1.73 -0.98 15.31
C TYR A 32 -1.95 0.40 14.68
N LEU A 33 -3.10 1.04 14.92
CA LEU A 33 -3.47 2.41 14.57
C LEU A 33 -3.52 2.76 13.06
N GLY A 34 -2.64 2.22 12.22
CA GLY A 34 -2.48 2.58 10.81
C GLY A 34 -1.01 2.70 10.42
N GLY A 35 -0.74 3.11 9.18
CA GLY A 35 0.61 3.46 8.69
C GLY A 35 1.66 2.39 9.02
N ALA A 36 2.74 2.79 9.70
CA ALA A 36 3.84 1.92 10.10
C ALA A 36 3.40 0.71 10.96
N GLY A 37 2.39 0.89 11.82
CA GLY A 37 1.87 -0.22 12.63
C GLY A 37 1.18 -1.28 11.76
N PHE A 38 0.38 -0.87 10.78
CA PHE A 38 -0.21 -1.80 9.82
C PHE A 38 0.86 -2.50 8.98
N CYS A 39 1.87 -1.75 8.52
CA CYS A 39 3.02 -2.31 7.82
C CYS A 39 3.71 -3.40 8.65
N SER A 40 4.09 -3.09 9.89
CA SER A 40 4.80 -4.02 10.77
C SER A 40 4.00 -5.29 11.03
N LYS A 41 2.70 -5.15 11.34
CA LYS A 41 1.80 -6.30 11.57
C LYS A 41 1.68 -7.19 10.33
N ILE A 42 1.43 -6.60 9.16
CA ILE A 42 1.27 -7.34 7.91
C ILE A 42 2.57 -8.04 7.51
N LEU A 43 3.71 -7.37 7.61
CA LEU A 43 5.01 -7.98 7.31
C LEU A 43 5.29 -9.16 8.26
N TYR A 44 5.08 -8.97 9.57
CA TYR A 44 5.29 -10.02 10.56
C TYR A 44 4.42 -11.25 10.29
N ASP A 45 3.14 -11.06 9.97
CA ASP A 45 2.22 -12.16 9.73
C ASP A 45 2.44 -12.89 8.41
N LYS A 46 2.94 -12.20 7.38
CA LYS A 46 2.96 -12.72 6.01
C LYS A 46 4.33 -13.14 5.51
N ILE A 47 5.41 -12.66 6.13
CA ILE A 47 6.78 -12.94 5.69
C ILE A 47 7.41 -13.94 6.65
N ALA A 48 7.52 -15.18 6.20
CA ALA A 48 8.22 -16.22 6.94
C ALA A 48 9.73 -15.94 7.03
N PRO A 49 10.42 -16.47 8.06
CA PRO A 49 11.88 -16.44 8.13
C PRO A 49 12.52 -17.02 6.85
N GLY A 50 13.62 -16.42 6.40
CA GLY A 50 14.36 -16.88 5.23
C GLY A 50 13.72 -16.56 3.87
N VAL A 51 12.61 -15.81 3.81
CA VAL A 51 12.06 -15.32 2.53
C VAL A 51 13.09 -14.42 1.83
N ASP A 52 13.33 -14.69 0.54
CA ASP A 52 14.11 -13.81 -0.33
C ASP A 52 13.39 -12.45 -0.50
N PRO A 53 14.03 -11.32 -0.15
CA PRO A 53 13.44 -9.99 -0.26
C PRO A 53 13.11 -9.57 -1.71
N LEU A 54 13.75 -10.15 -2.73
CA LEU A 54 13.42 -9.88 -4.14
C LEU A 54 12.49 -10.94 -4.75
N GLY A 55 12.14 -11.96 -3.98
CA GLY A 55 11.29 -13.08 -4.40
C GLY A 55 9.79 -12.79 -4.29
N PRO A 56 8.95 -13.59 -4.95
CA PRO A 56 7.49 -13.41 -4.99
C PRO A 56 6.78 -13.67 -3.65
N LYS A 57 7.51 -14.21 -2.66
CA LYS A 57 7.00 -14.46 -1.30
C LYS A 57 7.16 -13.24 -0.37
N ASN A 58 7.94 -12.23 -0.77
CA ASN A 58 7.94 -10.96 -0.05
C ASN A 58 6.60 -10.24 -0.28
N VAL A 59 6.24 -9.37 0.66
CA VAL A 59 5.03 -8.55 0.59
C VAL A 59 5.43 -7.09 0.64
N LEU A 60 4.86 -6.30 -0.27
CA LEU A 60 4.99 -4.85 -0.28
C LEU A 60 3.67 -4.24 0.22
N MET A 61 3.73 -3.55 1.35
CA MET A 61 2.58 -2.90 1.97
C MET A 61 2.66 -1.39 1.79
N PHE A 62 1.58 -0.78 1.35
CA PHE A 62 1.35 0.66 1.42
C PHE A 62 0.26 0.91 2.46
N ALA A 63 0.51 1.75 3.46
CA ALA A 63 -0.43 1.99 4.54
C ALA A 63 -0.56 3.49 4.84
N THR A 64 -1.79 3.93 5.08
CA THR A 64 -2.12 5.29 5.51
C THR A 64 -2.42 5.31 7.00
N GLY A 65 -2.27 6.48 7.62
CA GLY A 65 -2.71 6.70 8.99
C GLY A 65 -4.19 7.07 9.08
N PRO A 66 -4.76 7.07 10.29
CA PRO A 66 -6.16 7.47 10.52
C PRO A 66 -6.37 8.98 10.32
N LEU A 67 -5.31 9.79 10.41
CA LEU A 67 -5.38 11.22 10.13
C LEU A 67 -5.21 11.54 8.64
N THR A 68 -4.64 10.62 7.84
CA THR A 68 -4.36 10.88 6.42
C THR A 68 -5.64 11.28 5.69
N GLY A 69 -5.60 12.40 4.96
CA GLY A 69 -6.74 12.94 4.22
C GLY A 69 -7.73 13.78 5.04
N THR A 70 -7.45 14.03 6.32
CA THR A 70 -8.24 14.95 7.16
C THR A 70 -7.72 16.39 7.11
N LEU A 71 -8.41 17.31 7.79
CA LEU A 71 -7.99 18.70 7.96
C LEU A 71 -6.86 18.90 8.99
N PHE A 72 -6.36 17.81 9.60
CA PHE A 72 -5.25 17.91 10.53
C PHE A 72 -3.98 18.40 9.80
N PRO A 73 -3.18 19.32 10.40
CA PRO A 73 -1.98 19.81 9.75
C PRO A 73 -1.02 18.69 9.34
N GLN A 74 -0.50 18.76 8.11
CA GLN A 74 0.44 17.78 7.55
C GLN A 74 -0.09 16.32 7.46
N ALA A 75 -1.41 16.14 7.41
CA ALA A 75 -2.02 14.81 7.37
C ALA A 75 -2.07 14.19 5.96
N SER A 76 -0.91 14.06 5.33
CA SER A 76 -0.78 13.53 3.96
C SER A 76 0.20 12.35 3.83
N ARG A 77 0.82 11.95 4.95
CA ARG A 77 1.81 10.88 4.95
C ARG A 77 1.19 9.50 4.77
N TYR A 78 1.98 8.62 4.16
CA TYR A 78 1.78 7.18 4.09
C TYR A 78 3.13 6.47 4.24
N VAL A 79 3.06 5.18 4.53
CA VAL A 79 4.23 4.31 4.75
C VAL A 79 4.25 3.23 3.70
N VAL A 80 5.43 2.89 3.22
CA VAL A 80 5.68 1.74 2.35
C VAL A 80 6.66 0.82 3.04
N ALA A 81 6.34 -0.46 3.17
CA ALA A 81 7.20 -1.42 3.85
C ALA A 81 7.27 -2.77 3.14
N ALA A 82 8.42 -3.42 3.24
CA ALA A 82 8.68 -4.80 2.80
C ALA A 82 9.87 -5.38 3.56
N LYS A 83 10.20 -6.67 3.35
CA LYS A 83 11.55 -7.13 3.68
C LYS A 83 12.55 -6.45 2.74
N SER A 84 13.55 -5.79 3.31
CA SER A 84 14.54 -4.98 2.59
C SER A 84 15.59 -5.87 1.92
N PRO A 85 15.88 -5.71 0.62
CA PRO A 85 16.97 -6.43 -0.04
C PRO A 85 18.35 -5.90 0.33
N LEU A 86 18.45 -4.69 0.88
CA LEU A 86 19.72 -4.10 1.31
C LEU A 86 20.19 -4.65 2.65
N THR A 87 19.25 -4.86 3.57
CA THR A 87 19.56 -5.15 4.99
C THR A 87 19.04 -6.51 5.45
N ASP A 88 18.26 -7.20 4.61
CA ASP A 88 17.60 -8.48 4.90
C ASP A 88 16.67 -8.50 6.13
N ILE A 89 16.26 -7.33 6.60
CA ILE A 89 15.29 -7.16 7.71
C ILE A 89 14.03 -6.43 7.22
N GLY A 90 13.04 -6.26 8.11
CA GLY A 90 11.91 -5.37 7.83
C GLY A 90 12.39 -3.94 7.58
N GLY A 91 12.02 -3.38 6.44
CA GLY A 91 12.33 -1.99 6.08
C GLY A 91 11.05 -1.23 5.77
N GLU A 92 10.98 0.02 6.21
CA GLU A 92 9.90 0.94 5.88
C GLU A 92 10.43 2.29 5.41
N SER A 93 9.61 2.98 4.65
CA SER A 93 9.88 4.32 4.12
C SER A 93 8.61 5.16 4.17
N HIS A 94 8.78 6.46 4.41
CA HIS A 94 7.69 7.41 4.52
C HIS A 94 7.70 8.36 3.34
N ALA A 95 6.51 8.60 2.79
CA ALA A 95 6.30 9.61 1.77
C ALA A 95 5.04 10.43 2.09
N ALA A 96 4.90 11.55 1.41
CA ALA A 96 3.81 12.51 1.60
C ALA A 96 3.32 13.03 0.25
N GLY A 97 2.44 14.04 0.27
CA GLY A 97 1.82 14.61 -0.91
C GLY A 97 0.42 14.06 -1.11
N HIS A 98 -0.08 14.04 -2.34
CA HIS A 98 -1.49 13.74 -2.58
C HIS A 98 -1.82 12.23 -2.56
N TRP A 99 -0.84 11.35 -2.75
CA TRP A 99 -1.11 9.92 -2.93
C TRP A 99 -1.81 9.25 -1.74
N GLY A 100 -1.37 9.56 -0.51
CA GLY A 100 -1.97 9.02 0.71
C GLY A 100 -3.44 9.43 0.87
N PRO A 101 -3.76 10.75 0.83
CA PRO A 101 -5.15 11.23 0.82
C PRO A 101 -6.01 10.65 -0.31
N GLU A 102 -5.52 10.59 -1.54
CA GLU A 102 -6.27 10.03 -2.67
C GLU A 102 -6.63 8.55 -2.44
N LEU A 103 -5.74 7.76 -1.83
CA LEU A 103 -6.05 6.38 -1.46
C LEU A 103 -7.17 6.29 -0.41
N LYS A 104 -7.17 7.21 0.57
CA LYS A 104 -8.22 7.30 1.60
C LYS A 104 -9.56 7.66 0.99
N PHE A 105 -9.58 8.64 0.09
CA PHE A 105 -10.78 9.09 -0.61
C PHE A 105 -11.36 7.99 -1.52
N ALA A 106 -10.50 7.20 -2.15
CA ALA A 106 -10.90 6.00 -2.89
C ALA A 106 -11.47 4.86 -1.99
N GLY A 107 -11.39 5.01 -0.66
CA GLY A 107 -12.03 4.11 0.31
C GLY A 107 -11.10 3.08 0.95
N TYR A 108 -9.78 3.23 0.87
CA TYR A 108 -8.83 2.24 1.38
C TYR A 108 -7.86 2.81 2.42
N ASP A 109 -7.54 2.01 3.45
CA ASP A 109 -6.52 2.33 4.45
C ASP A 109 -5.12 1.84 4.02
N GLY A 110 -5.04 0.93 3.05
CA GLY A 110 -3.78 0.41 2.55
C GLY A 110 -3.93 -0.59 1.42
N ILE A 111 -2.79 -0.92 0.81
CA ILE A 111 -2.65 -1.86 -0.30
C ILE A 111 -1.57 -2.88 0.05
N ILE A 112 -1.94 -4.17 0.03
CA ILE A 112 -1.02 -5.29 0.24
C ILE A 112 -0.74 -5.91 -1.12
N VAL A 113 0.51 -5.86 -1.58
CA VAL A 113 0.94 -6.45 -2.85
C VAL A 113 1.78 -7.69 -2.59
N LYS A 114 1.41 -8.81 -3.21
CA LYS A 114 2.18 -10.07 -3.19
C LYS A 114 2.38 -10.63 -4.59
N GLY A 115 3.28 -11.60 -4.70
CA GLY A 115 3.58 -12.27 -5.95
C GLY A 115 4.37 -11.39 -6.91
N GLN A 116 4.52 -11.87 -8.13
CA GLN A 116 5.31 -11.21 -9.17
C GLN A 116 4.59 -11.33 -10.52
N SER A 117 4.52 -10.22 -11.25
CA SER A 117 3.98 -10.20 -12.62
C SER A 117 5.08 -10.55 -13.62
N LYS A 118 4.73 -11.32 -14.66
CA LYS A 118 5.64 -11.68 -15.77
C LYS A 118 6.03 -10.49 -16.67
N LYS A 119 5.27 -9.39 -16.62
CA LYS A 119 5.49 -8.18 -17.42
C LYS A 119 5.36 -6.95 -16.53
N PRO A 120 6.05 -5.83 -16.83
CA PRO A 120 5.83 -4.56 -16.15
C PRO A 120 4.35 -4.19 -16.15
N THR A 121 3.81 -3.87 -14.98
CA THR A 121 2.38 -3.62 -14.78
C THR A 121 2.22 -2.50 -13.76
N TYR A 122 1.10 -1.78 -13.83
CA TYR A 122 0.71 -0.81 -12.82
C TYR A 122 -0.68 -1.12 -12.28
N LEU A 123 -0.94 -0.64 -11.07
CA LEU A 123 -2.25 -0.67 -10.45
C LEU A 123 -2.96 0.66 -10.72
N TRP A 124 -4.19 0.59 -11.21
CA TRP A 124 -5.07 1.75 -11.39
C TRP A 124 -6.27 1.61 -10.47
N ILE A 125 -6.48 2.62 -9.64
CA ILE A 125 -7.57 2.68 -8.66
C ILE A 125 -8.37 3.94 -8.96
N ASP A 126 -9.67 3.75 -9.10
CA ASP A 126 -10.67 4.82 -9.25
C ASP A 126 -11.87 4.41 -8.40
N ASP A 127 -11.84 4.84 -7.14
CA ASP A 127 -12.71 4.38 -6.07
C ASP A 127 -12.77 2.83 -5.99
N VAL A 128 -13.95 2.27 -6.25
CA VAL A 128 -14.20 0.82 -6.24
C VAL A 128 -13.65 0.09 -7.47
N HIS A 129 -13.24 0.82 -8.52
CA HIS A 129 -12.74 0.25 -9.76
C HIS A 129 -11.22 0.05 -9.69
N VAL A 130 -10.82 -1.19 -9.37
CA VAL A 130 -9.41 -1.58 -9.29
C VAL A 130 -9.02 -2.41 -10.50
N LYS A 131 -7.98 -1.99 -11.25
CA LYS A 131 -7.47 -2.69 -12.43
C LYS A 131 -5.95 -2.85 -12.39
N ILE A 132 -5.46 -4.06 -12.68
CA ILE A 132 -4.05 -4.33 -12.94
C ILE A 132 -3.81 -4.23 -14.45
N ARG A 133 -3.07 -3.22 -14.89
CA ARG A 133 -2.89 -2.90 -16.32
C ARG A 133 -1.45 -3.08 -16.75
N THR A 134 -1.25 -3.68 -17.91
CA THR A 134 0.06 -3.82 -18.56
C THR A 134 0.16 -2.75 -19.66
N GLN A 135 1.10 -1.83 -19.53
CA GLN A 135 1.45 -0.86 -20.56
C GLN A 135 2.96 -0.69 -20.55
N ASN A 136 3.57 -0.43 -21.72
CA ASN A 136 5.00 -0.20 -21.78
C ASN A 136 5.35 1.20 -21.25
N ILE A 137 5.49 1.30 -19.93
CA ILE A 137 5.99 2.49 -19.22
C ILE A 137 7.38 2.24 -18.62
N TYR A 138 7.98 1.07 -18.89
CA TYR A 138 9.28 0.70 -18.35
C TYR A 138 10.39 1.57 -18.97
N GLY A 139 11.22 2.19 -18.13
CA GLY A 139 12.23 3.15 -18.56
C GLY A 139 11.70 4.57 -18.80
N ALA A 140 10.40 4.82 -18.65
CA ALA A 140 9.88 6.18 -18.64
C ALA A 140 10.38 6.92 -17.38
N LYS A 141 10.82 8.17 -17.55
CA LYS A 141 11.19 9.02 -16.41
C LYS A 141 9.94 9.36 -15.61
N LEU A 142 10.08 9.39 -14.29
CA LEU A 142 9.06 9.94 -13.41
C LEU A 142 8.92 11.44 -13.71
N ALA A 143 7.91 11.82 -14.49
CA ALA A 143 7.59 13.21 -14.76
C ALA A 143 6.58 13.69 -13.71
N MET A 144 7.05 14.45 -12.73
CA MET A 144 6.16 15.10 -11.77
C MET A 144 5.58 16.36 -12.43
N LYS A 145 4.49 16.21 -13.17
CA LYS A 145 3.71 17.37 -13.65
C LYS A 145 2.78 17.77 -12.51
N LEU A 146 3.14 18.83 -11.79
CA LEU A 146 2.24 19.52 -10.88
C LEU A 146 1.08 20.10 -11.71
N MET A 147 0.01 19.33 -11.87
CA MET A 147 -1.28 19.85 -12.29
C MET A 147 -2.01 20.28 -11.02
N THR A 148 -1.63 21.44 -10.49
CA THR A 148 -2.52 22.17 -9.58
C THR A 148 -3.68 22.67 -10.42
N ARG A 149 -4.91 22.36 -9.99
CA ARG A 149 -6.09 23.11 -10.45
C ARG A 149 -5.96 24.56 -10.02
#